data_AF-A0A392QAW0-F1
#
_entry.id   AF-A0A392QAW0-F1
#
_cell.length_a   1.000
_cell.length_b   1.000
_cell.length_c   1.000
_cell.angle_alpha   90.00
_cell.angle_beta   90.00
_cell.angle_gamma   90.00
#
_symmetry.space_group_name_H-M   'P 1'
#
loop_
_entity.id
_entity.type
_entity.pdbx_description
1 polymer ?
#
loop_
_entity_poly.entity_id
_entity_poly.type
_entity_poly.pdbx_seq_one_letter_code
_entity_poly.pdbx_strand_id
1 'polypeptide(L)'
;MGEEILPFLDPLMGRLLAALQNSSRILKETCMSAIGSMASAAEQAFIPYAERVLELMKNFMVLTNDEDLRSRARATELVGMVAMSVGKTRMEPILPPYIEAAISGFGLEYSELREYTHG
;
A
#
# COMPACT_ATOMS: atom_id res chain seq x y z
N MET A 1 12.26 -12.86 -13.78
CA MET A 1 11.07 -11.99 -13.95
C MET A 1 11.34 -10.55 -13.51
N GLY A 2 12.10 -10.29 -12.42
CA GLY A 2 12.29 -8.91 -11.93
C GLY A 2 13.04 -7.94 -12.86
N GLU A 3 13.96 -8.41 -13.70
CA GLU A 3 14.73 -7.51 -14.59
C GLU A 3 13.90 -6.95 -15.77
N GLU A 4 12.84 -7.65 -16.18
CA GLU A 4 11.99 -7.26 -17.32
C GLU A 4 11.11 -6.04 -17.01
N ILE A 5 10.85 -5.73 -15.73
CA ILE A 5 10.02 -4.58 -15.33
C ILE A 5 10.81 -3.27 -15.33
N LEU A 6 12.14 -3.33 -15.21
CA LEU A 6 13.00 -2.15 -15.01
C LEU A 6 12.82 -1.07 -16.09
N PRO A 7 12.73 -1.39 -17.40
CA PRO A 7 12.49 -0.38 -18.44
C PRO A 7 11.15 0.34 -18.30
N PHE A 8 10.19 -0.27 -17.59
CA PHE A 8 8.82 0.24 -17.42
C PHE A 8 8.57 0.84 -16.03
N LEU A 9 9.51 0.68 -15.08
CA LEU A 9 9.30 1.02 -13.68
C LEU A 9 8.95 2.50 -13.50
N ASP A 10 9.82 3.40 -13.97
CA ASP A 10 9.62 4.85 -13.87
C ASP A 10 8.29 5.34 -14.48
N PRO A 11 7.96 5.03 -15.75
CA PRO A 11 6.70 5.49 -16.33
C PRO A 11 5.46 4.88 -15.67
N LEU A 12 5.54 3.62 -15.21
CA LEU A 12 4.42 2.98 -14.50
C LEU A 12 4.22 3.59 -13.11
N MET A 13 5.29 3.79 -12.35
CA MET A 13 5.24 4.44 -11.03
C MET A 13 4.65 5.86 -11.14
N GLY A 14 5.09 6.65 -12.13
CA GLY A 14 4.56 8.00 -12.33
C GLY A 14 3.04 8.01 -12.56
N ARG A 15 2.53 7.10 -13.41
CA ARG A 15 1.09 6.99 -13.69
C ARG A 15 0.30 6.49 -12.49
N LEU A 16 0.82 5.48 -11.79
CA LEU A 16 0.13 4.87 -10.66
C LEU A 16 0.08 5.80 -9.45
N LEU A 17 1.14 6.55 -9.18
CA LEU A 17 1.16 7.57 -8.12
C LEU A 17 0.19 8.71 -8.43
N ALA A 18 0.13 9.18 -9.68
CA ALA A 18 -0.83 10.21 -10.09
C ALA A 18 -2.29 9.72 -9.97
N ALA A 19 -2.57 8.49 -10.41
CA ALA A 19 -3.89 7.89 -10.29
C ALA A 19 -4.31 7.70 -8.83
N LEU A 20 -3.40 7.30 -7.95
CA LEU A 20 -3.67 7.10 -6.52
C LEU A 20 -4.17 8.39 -5.82
N GLN A 21 -3.79 9.57 -6.30
CA GLN A 21 -4.21 10.84 -5.70
C GLN A 21 -5.59 11.31 -6.18
N ASN A 22 -5.91 11.16 -7.48
CA ASN A 22 -7.05 11.82 -8.12
C ASN A 22 -8.15 10.87 -8.63
N SER A 23 -8.28 9.68 -8.04
CA SER A 23 -9.19 8.64 -8.53
C SER A 23 -10.29 8.23 -7.55
N SER A 24 -11.26 7.45 -8.05
CA SER A 24 -12.24 6.73 -7.23
C SER A 24 -11.55 5.74 -6.30
N ARG A 25 -12.23 5.38 -5.21
CA ARG A 25 -11.73 4.45 -4.18
C ARG A 25 -11.28 3.10 -4.74
N ILE A 26 -12.10 2.51 -5.59
CA ILE A 26 -11.80 1.23 -6.27
C ILE A 26 -10.51 1.33 -7.11
N LEU A 27 -10.33 2.46 -7.81
CA LEU A 27 -9.13 2.66 -8.62
C LEU A 27 -7.90 2.89 -7.73
N LYS A 28 -8.04 3.59 -6.60
CA LYS A 28 -6.97 3.73 -5.60
C LYS A 28 -6.51 2.37 -5.06
N GLU A 29 -7.45 1.48 -4.72
CA GLU A 29 -7.16 0.10 -4.26
C GLU A 29 -6.41 -0.71 -5.32
N THR A 30 -6.83 -0.56 -6.58
CA THR A 30 -6.18 -1.22 -7.72
C THR A 30 -4.77 -0.67 -7.93
N CYS A 31 -4.59 0.65 -7.82
CA CYS A 31 -3.27 1.28 -7.90
C CYS A 31 -2.35 0.81 -6.78
N MET A 32 -2.82 0.74 -5.53
CA MET A 32 -2.04 0.20 -4.41
C MET A 32 -1.57 -1.23 -4.66
N SER A 33 -2.46 -2.08 -5.18
CA SER A 33 -2.13 -3.47 -5.51
C SER A 33 -1.09 -3.55 -6.64
N ALA A 34 -1.22 -2.73 -7.68
CA ALA A 34 -0.25 -2.67 -8.78
C ALA A 34 1.12 -2.17 -8.32
N ILE A 35 1.16 -1.16 -7.44
CA ILE A 35 2.40 -0.67 -6.82
C ILE A 35 3.06 -1.77 -5.99
N GLY A 36 2.29 -2.57 -5.25
CA GLY A 36 2.80 -3.71 -4.50
C GLY A 36 3.46 -4.76 -5.40
N SER A 37 2.78 -5.12 -6.50
CA SER A 37 3.35 -6.03 -7.51
C SER A 37 4.66 -5.49 -8.11
N MET A 38 4.74 -4.18 -8.39
CA MET A 38 5.98 -3.57 -8.87
C MET A 38 7.08 -3.57 -7.80
N ALA A 39 6.75 -3.29 -6.53
CA ALA A 39 7.71 -3.34 -5.43
C ALA A 39 8.30 -4.74 -5.29
N SER A 40 7.46 -5.78 -5.39
CA SER A 40 7.90 -7.18 -5.34
C SER A 40 8.73 -7.57 -6.57
N ALA A 41 8.41 -7.06 -7.76
CA ALA A 41 9.12 -7.41 -9.00
C ALA A 41 10.45 -6.66 -9.15
N ALA A 42 10.49 -5.37 -8.80
CA ALA A 42 11.66 -4.52 -8.96
C ALA A 42 12.64 -4.62 -7.79
N GLU A 43 12.22 -5.22 -6.66
CA GLU A 43 13.04 -5.40 -5.45
C GLU A 43 13.77 -4.09 -5.07
N GLN A 44 15.11 -4.10 -5.02
CA GLN A 44 15.91 -2.92 -4.65
C GLN A 44 15.76 -1.75 -5.63
N ALA A 45 15.40 -2.00 -6.89
CA ALA A 45 15.14 -0.93 -7.86
C ALA A 45 13.89 -0.10 -7.50
N PHE A 46 13.04 -0.59 -6.58
CA PHE A 46 11.89 0.16 -6.05
C PHE A 46 12.28 1.22 -5.01
N ILE A 47 13.48 1.14 -4.41
CA ILE A 47 13.91 2.01 -3.30
C ILE A 47 13.69 3.51 -3.57
N PRO A 48 13.95 4.07 -4.78
CA PRO A 48 13.72 5.49 -5.07
C PRO A 48 12.26 5.95 -4.89
N TYR A 49 11.30 5.01 -4.94
CA TYR A 49 9.86 5.28 -4.82
C TYR A 49 9.31 5.06 -3.42
N ALA A 50 10.05 4.32 -2.58
CA ALA A 50 9.56 3.79 -1.32
C ALA A 50 9.08 4.88 -0.37
N GLU A 51 9.90 5.92 -0.17
CA GLU A 51 9.57 7.03 0.73
C GLU A 51 8.22 7.67 0.36
N ARG A 52 8.04 8.00 -0.92
CA ARG A 52 6.81 8.62 -1.40
C ARG A 52 5.60 7.70 -1.23
N VAL A 53 5.74 6.41 -1.53
CA VAL A 53 4.66 5.43 -1.37
C VAL A 53 4.29 5.30 0.10
N LEU A 54 5.29 5.14 0.98
CA LEU A 54 5.11 5.02 2.42
C LEU A 54 4.42 6.24 3.03
N GLU A 55 4.75 7.46 2.60
CA GLU A 55 4.06 8.68 3.02
C GLU A 55 2.59 8.68 2.61
N LEU A 56 2.28 8.29 1.37
CA LEU A 56 0.90 8.23 0.90
C LEU A 56 0.10 7.18 1.68
N MET A 57 0.71 6.01 1.97
CA MET A 57 0.05 4.91 2.68
C MET A 57 -0.34 5.28 4.11
N LYS A 58 0.42 6.12 4.80
CA LYS A 58 0.04 6.61 6.15
C LYS A 58 -1.37 7.18 6.17
N ASN A 59 -1.75 7.94 5.15
CA ASN A 59 -3.08 8.56 5.07
C ASN A 59 -4.20 7.53 4.95
N PHE A 60 -3.97 6.44 4.22
CA PHE A 60 -4.94 5.36 4.04
C PHE A 60 -5.00 4.43 5.25
N MET A 61 -3.87 4.19 5.90
CA MET A 61 -3.77 3.29 7.06
C MET A 61 -4.47 3.80 8.32
N VAL A 62 -4.90 5.06 8.35
CA VAL A 62 -5.63 5.64 9.49
C VAL A 62 -7.12 5.80 9.23
N LEU A 63 -7.62 5.41 8.04
CA LEU A 63 -9.04 5.52 7.71
C LEU A 63 -9.87 4.53 8.55
N THR A 64 -10.99 5.01 9.09
CA THR A 64 -11.86 4.23 10.00
C THR A 64 -13.29 4.05 9.51
N ASN A 65 -13.69 4.73 8.43
CA ASN A 65 -15.02 4.56 7.87
C ASN A 65 -15.12 3.18 7.20
N ASP A 66 -16.25 2.50 7.37
CA ASP A 66 -16.48 1.16 6.81
C ASP A 66 -16.18 1.07 5.32
N GLU A 67 -16.66 2.04 4.54
CA GLU A 67 -16.40 2.12 3.10
C GLU A 67 -14.90 2.23 2.76
N ASP A 68 -14.05 2.71 3.68
CA ASP A 68 -12.60 2.94 3.48
C ASP A 68 -11.75 1.77 3.97
N LEU A 69 -12.32 0.82 4.72
CA LEU A 69 -11.54 -0.25 5.36
C LEU A 69 -10.84 -1.14 4.34
N ARG A 70 -11.41 -1.33 3.14
CA ARG A 70 -10.73 -2.02 2.05
C ARG A 70 -9.48 -1.29 1.57
N SER A 71 -9.55 0.03 1.43
CA SER A 71 -8.41 0.88 1.10
C SER A 71 -7.36 0.86 2.21
N ARG A 72 -7.78 0.87 3.49
CA ARG A 72 -6.87 0.70 4.65
C ARG A 72 -6.13 -0.62 4.60
N ALA A 73 -6.83 -1.72 4.33
CA ALA A 73 -6.24 -3.06 4.23
C ALA A 73 -5.19 -3.12 3.10
N ARG A 74 -5.52 -2.59 1.92
CA ARG A 74 -4.58 -2.50 0.78
C ARG A 74 -3.36 -1.64 1.08
N ALA A 75 -3.52 -0.54 1.80
CA ALA A 75 -2.40 0.29 2.20
C ALA A 75 -1.48 -0.44 3.18
N THR A 76 -2.06 -1.17 4.14
CA THR A 76 -1.30 -1.96 5.13
C THR A 76 -0.50 -3.07 4.45
N GLU A 77 -1.11 -3.79 3.51
CA GLU A 77 -0.44 -4.80 2.68
C GLU A 77 0.72 -4.19 1.88
N LEU A 78 0.48 -3.04 1.23
CA LEU A 78 1.51 -2.36 0.44
C LEU A 78 2.71 -1.93 1.29
N VAL A 79 2.48 -1.41 2.50
CA VAL A 79 3.59 -1.07 3.42
C VAL A 79 4.44 -2.30 3.73
N GLY A 80 3.83 -3.46 3.94
CA GLY A 80 4.55 -4.72 4.13
C GLY A 80 5.42 -5.09 2.92
N MET A 81 4.89 -5.00 1.71
CA MET A 81 5.64 -5.28 0.47
C MET A 81 6.81 -4.31 0.27
N VAL A 82 6.58 -3.00 0.49
CA VAL A 82 7.65 -2.00 0.40
C VAL A 82 8.72 -2.26 1.46
N ALA A 83 8.34 -2.64 2.68
CA ALA A 83 9.28 -2.98 3.73
C ALA A 83 10.18 -4.17 3.35
N MET A 84 9.64 -5.15 2.64
CA MET A 84 10.42 -6.28 2.11
C MET A 84 11.43 -5.83 1.03
N SER A 85 11.04 -4.95 0.12
CA SER A 85 11.92 -4.42 -0.94
C SER A 85 13.02 -3.49 -0.41
N VAL A 86 12.70 -2.70 0.62
CA VAL A 86 13.59 -1.68 1.19
C VAL A 86 14.53 -2.24 2.25
N GLY A 87 14.10 -3.29 2.95
CA GLY A 87 14.88 -3.99 3.97
C GLY A 87 14.88 -3.32 5.35
N LYS A 88 15.28 -4.11 6.35
CA LYS A 88 15.20 -3.75 7.77
C LYS A 88 15.88 -2.43 8.11
N THR A 89 17.14 -2.24 7.71
CA THR A 89 17.97 -1.10 8.12
C THR A 89 17.35 0.26 7.78
N ARG A 90 16.64 0.34 6.65
CA ARG A 90 15.99 1.58 6.18
C ARG A 90 14.59 1.74 6.79
N MET A 91 13.88 0.64 7.05
CA MET A 91 12.54 0.66 7.63
C MET A 91 12.53 0.90 9.14
N GLU A 92 13.49 0.33 9.89
CA GLU A 92 13.55 0.38 11.35
C GLU A 92 13.33 1.78 11.97
N PRO A 93 14.00 2.86 11.53
CA PRO A 93 13.81 4.18 12.12
C PRO A 93 12.41 4.79 11.88
N ILE A 94 11.67 4.32 10.87
CA ILE A 94 10.37 4.90 10.48
C ILE A 94 9.19 3.97 10.76
N LEU A 95 9.46 2.75 11.25
CA LEU A 95 8.49 1.69 11.46
C LEU A 95 7.39 1.99 12.52
N PRO A 96 7.68 2.66 13.66
CA PRO A 96 6.70 2.82 14.74
C PRO A 96 5.30 3.32 14.33
N PRO A 97 5.15 4.43 13.56
CA PRO A 97 3.82 4.92 13.16
C PRO A 97 3.05 3.93 12.28
N TYR A 98 3.73 3.10 11.48
CA TYR A 98 3.07 2.09 10.65
C TYR A 98 2.58 0.91 11.50
N ILE A 99 3.35 0.49 12.51
CA ILE A 99 2.93 -0.54 13.46
C ILE A 99 1.70 -0.06 14.24
N GLU A 100 1.72 1.16 14.76
CA GLU A 100 0.58 1.74 15.50
C GLU A 100 -0.68 1.80 14.62
N ALA A 101 -0.56 2.25 13.37
CA ALA A 101 -1.67 2.27 12.44
C ALA A 101 -2.19 0.86 12.09
N ALA A 102 -1.30 -0.13 11.95
CA ALA A 102 -1.70 -1.52 11.74
C ALA A 102 -2.46 -2.08 12.96
N ILE A 103 -1.94 -1.86 14.18
CA ILE A 103 -2.58 -2.29 15.44
C ILE A 103 -3.96 -1.65 15.60
N SER A 104 -4.06 -0.33 15.37
CA SER A 104 -5.35 0.38 15.37
C SER A 104 -6.34 -0.22 14.38
N GLY A 105 -5.86 -0.78 13.26
CA GLY A 105 -6.71 -1.33 12.21
C GLY A 105 -7.35 -2.66 12.59
N PHE A 106 -6.66 -3.48 13.40
CA PHE A 106 -7.19 -4.76 13.88
C PHE A 106 -8.44 -4.61 14.75
N GLY A 107 -8.63 -3.44 15.38
CA GLY A 107 -9.83 -3.16 16.17
C GLY A 107 -11.04 -2.72 15.35
N LEU A 108 -10.90 -2.54 14.03
CA LEU A 108 -11.99 -2.08 13.17
C LEU A 108 -12.76 -3.29 12.62
N GLU A 109 -14.08 -3.23 12.73
CA GLU A 109 -14.96 -4.27 12.22
C GLU A 109 -15.44 -3.88 10.82
N TYR A 110 -15.24 -4.75 9.81
CA TYR A 110 -15.69 -4.48 8.45
C TYR A 110 -17.11 -5.01 8.27
N SER A 111 -18.11 -4.12 8.31
CA SER A 111 -19.53 -4.48 8.30
C SER A 111 -19.97 -5.27 7.06
N GLU A 112 -19.37 -5.04 5.89
CA GLU A 112 -19.67 -5.83 4.68
C GLU A 112 -19.37 -7.33 4.87
N LEU A 113 -18.32 -7.70 5.64
CA LEU A 113 -18.05 -9.11 5.94
C LEU A 113 -19.17 -9.74 6.79
N ARG A 114 -19.88 -8.94 7.61
CA ARG A 114 -21.00 -9.42 8.41
C ARG A 114 -22.21 -9.74 7.54
N GLU A 115 -22.48 -8.91 6.54
CA GLU A 115 -23.59 -9.11 5.60
C GLU A 115 -23.45 -10.44 4.83
N TYR A 116 -22.23 -10.83 4.47
CA TYR A 116 -21.96 -12.14 3.83
C TYR A 116 -22.12 -13.35 4.76
N THR A 117 -22.09 -13.17 6.08
CA THR A 117 -22.31 -14.27 7.04
C THR A 117 -23.79 -14.52 7.36
N HIS A 118 -24.68 -13.65 6.88
CA HIS A 118 -26.13 -13.74 7.08
C HIS A 118 -26.91 -14.10 5.80
N GLY A 119 -26.21 -14.42 4.71
CA GLY A 119 -26.79 -14.90 3.44
C GLY A 119 -26.75 -16.41 3.28
#